data_AF-A0A6N2UF26-F1
#
_entry.id   AF-A0A6N2UF26-F1
#
_cell.length_a   1.000
_cell.length_b   1.000
_cell.length_c   1.000
_cell.angle_alpha   90.00
_cell.angle_beta   90.00
_cell.angle_gamma   90.00
#
_symmetry.space_group_name_H-M   'P 1'
#
loop_
_entity.id
_entity.type
_entity.pdbx_description
1 polymer ?
#
loop_
_entity_poly.entity_id
_entity_poly.type
_entity_poly.pdbx_seq_one_letter_code
_entity_poly.pdbx_strand_id
1 'polypeptide(L)'
;MENKHAYLIMAHGDYRCLCSLLASIDHIRHDVYIHIDKKWKDFDENKLRCVVKESNMYYIKRRSISWGGDSLLRCELELLQAACDNRQYEYYHLLSGQDMPIKSNAERLDFFDKNPKKQFIDISGKIEGSYKGGLLCRERVEFYKGGEWFSITDELARYILVRKKVIRRQYRFALCADEIFIQTVVMSSPFKENIENCKRLIDWNRGAPYVFRSDDKERLLTSNDLFARKFDSRIDDDIIRFLYDLFRV
;
A
#
# COMPACT_ATOMS: atom_id res chain seq x y z
N MET A 1 11.38 13.56 17.50
CA MET A 1 10.02 13.32 16.97
C MET A 1 9.73 11.84 17.16
N GLU A 2 8.52 11.49 17.54
CA GLU A 2 8.13 10.08 17.70
C GLU A 2 8.15 9.38 16.34
N ASN A 3 8.92 8.30 16.21
CA ASN A 3 9.08 7.54 14.96
C ASN A 3 7.79 6.76 14.65
N LYS A 4 6.85 7.40 13.94
CA LYS A 4 5.57 6.81 13.56
C LYS A 4 5.56 6.31 12.12
N HIS A 5 4.68 5.38 11.81
CA HIS A 5 4.40 4.92 10.45
C HIS A 5 3.01 5.35 9.99
N ALA A 6 2.85 5.62 8.69
CA ALA A 6 1.57 5.91 8.06
C ALA A 6 1.08 4.72 7.23
N TYR A 7 -0.12 4.24 7.51
CA TYR A 7 -0.79 3.21 6.71
C TYR A 7 -1.79 3.88 5.76
N LEU A 8 -1.56 3.75 4.46
CA LEU A 8 -2.38 4.29 3.39
C LEU A 8 -3.27 3.17 2.87
N ILE A 9 -4.56 3.21 3.19
CA ILE A 9 -5.48 2.09 2.96
C ILE A 9 -6.52 2.44 1.90
N MET A 10 -6.64 1.62 0.87
CA MET A 10 -7.71 1.68 -0.13
C MET A 10 -8.69 0.51 0.05
N ALA A 11 -9.95 0.79 0.41
CA ALA A 11 -10.89 -0.27 0.77
C ALA A 11 -12.23 -0.23 -0.01
N HIS A 12 -12.74 -1.43 -0.29
CA HIS A 12 -14.06 -1.67 -0.87
C HIS A 12 -14.55 -3.09 -0.54
N GLY A 13 -15.87 -3.28 -0.42
CA GLY A 13 -16.56 -4.57 -0.53
C GLY A 13 -16.52 -5.53 0.67
N ASP A 14 -15.39 -5.65 1.37
CA ASP A 14 -15.22 -6.60 2.47
C ASP A 14 -15.02 -5.89 3.81
N TYR A 15 -16.13 -5.62 4.51
CA TYR A 15 -16.12 -4.91 5.79
C TYR A 15 -15.39 -5.68 6.89
N ARG A 16 -15.54 -7.01 6.90
CA ARG A 16 -14.99 -7.89 7.93
C ARG A 16 -13.47 -7.96 7.83
N CYS A 17 -12.95 -8.21 6.63
CA CYS A 17 -11.50 -8.21 6.38
C CYS A 17 -10.88 -6.86 6.71
N LEU A 18 -11.54 -5.75 6.32
CA LEU A 18 -11.07 -4.40 6.65
C LEU A 18 -10.99 -4.16 8.17
N CYS A 19 -11.98 -4.58 8.94
CA CYS A 19 -11.95 -4.46 10.40
C CYS A 19 -10.79 -5.26 10.99
N SER A 20 -10.58 -6.49 10.54
CA SER A 20 -9.47 -7.32 11.00
C SER A 20 -8.12 -6.69 10.68
N LEU A 21 -7.93 -6.17 9.46
CA LEU A 21 -6.73 -5.44 9.07
C LEU A 21 -6.48 -4.24 9.98
N LEU A 22 -7.49 -3.37 10.15
CA LEU A 22 -7.36 -2.14 10.95
C LEU A 22 -6.98 -2.44 12.40
N ALA A 23 -7.60 -3.45 13.01
CA ALA A 23 -7.28 -3.84 14.37
C ALA A 23 -5.89 -4.49 14.46
N SER A 24 -5.47 -5.30 13.49
CA SER A 24 -4.14 -5.94 13.49
C SER A 24 -2.98 -4.97 13.24
N ILE A 25 -3.25 -3.78 12.71
CA ILE A 25 -2.24 -2.71 12.57
C ILE A 25 -2.38 -1.64 13.64
N ASP A 26 -3.34 -1.74 14.57
CA ASP A 26 -3.56 -0.69 15.56
C ASP A 26 -2.40 -0.63 16.56
N HIS A 27 -1.75 0.52 16.67
CA HIS A 27 -0.61 0.72 17.56
C HIS A 27 -0.31 2.21 17.76
N ILE A 28 0.23 2.58 18.92
CA ILE A 28 0.55 3.99 19.25
C ILE A 28 1.52 4.65 18.25
N ARG A 29 2.43 3.85 17.65
CA ARG A 29 3.37 4.32 16.61
C ARG A 29 2.75 4.38 15.20
N HIS A 30 1.47 4.11 15.02
CA HIS A 30 0.85 4.10 13.71
C HIS A 30 -0.19 5.21 13.59
N ASP A 31 -0.36 5.72 12.37
CA ASP A 31 -1.52 6.51 11.97
C ASP A 31 -2.09 5.92 10.67
N VAL A 32 -3.41 5.93 10.53
CA VAL A 32 -4.13 5.32 9.40
C VAL A 32 -4.78 6.41 8.56
N TYR A 33 -4.50 6.39 7.26
CA TYR A 33 -5.15 7.21 6.24
C TYR A 33 -5.95 6.28 5.34
N ILE A 34 -7.27 6.46 5.31
CA ILE A 34 -8.16 5.53 4.62
C ILE A 34 -9.00 6.21 3.55
N HIS A 35 -9.08 5.53 2.42
CA HIS A 35 -10.03 5.78 1.37
C HIS A 35 -11.07 4.65 1.33
N ILE A 36 -12.34 5.04 1.28
CA ILE A 36 -13.47 4.14 1.04
C ILE A 36 -14.05 4.42 -0.34
N ASP A 37 -14.07 3.43 -1.23
CA ASP A 37 -14.59 3.59 -2.58
C ASP A 37 -16.02 4.13 -2.58
N LYS A 38 -16.31 5.15 -3.39
CA LYS A 38 -17.63 5.80 -3.51
C LYS A 38 -18.74 4.83 -3.95
N LYS A 39 -18.39 3.76 -4.65
CA LYS A 39 -19.30 2.68 -5.10
C LYS A 39 -19.73 1.79 -3.94
N TRP A 40 -18.92 1.66 -2.88
CA TRP A 40 -19.29 0.86 -1.71
C TRP A 40 -20.28 1.62 -0.83
N LYS A 41 -21.58 1.34 -0.99
CA LYS A 41 -22.64 2.09 -0.30
C LYS A 41 -22.87 1.62 1.13
N ASP A 42 -22.74 0.33 1.35
CA ASP A 42 -23.00 -0.32 2.63
C ASP A 42 -21.72 -0.41 3.47
N PHE A 43 -21.32 0.72 4.04
CA PHE A 43 -20.21 0.81 4.98
C PHE A 43 -20.58 1.75 6.14
N ASP A 44 -20.14 1.41 7.34
CA ASP A 44 -20.39 2.21 8.55
C ASP A 44 -19.07 2.82 9.05
N GLU A 45 -18.93 4.13 8.87
CA GLU A 45 -17.74 4.87 9.29
C GLU A 45 -17.54 4.84 10.80
N ASN A 46 -18.63 4.95 11.57
CA ASN A 46 -18.57 5.01 13.02
C ASN A 46 -18.07 3.69 13.59
N LYS A 47 -18.57 2.57 13.07
CA LYS A 47 -18.10 1.25 13.48
C LYS A 47 -16.63 1.03 13.13
N LEU A 48 -16.16 1.46 11.95
CA LEU A 48 -14.75 1.35 11.58
C LEU A 48 -13.85 2.17 12.51
N ARG A 49 -14.25 3.41 12.86
CA ARG A 49 -13.52 4.23 13.83
C ARG A 49 -13.42 3.57 15.19
N CYS A 50 -14.45 2.81 15.60
CA CYS A 50 -14.40 2.06 16.86
C CYS A 50 -13.46 0.85 16.85
N VAL A 51 -12.98 0.39 15.69
CA VAL A 51 -12.03 -0.73 15.59
C VAL A 51 -10.64 -0.30 16.04
N VAL A 52 -10.25 0.95 15.73
CA VAL A 52 -8.94 1.53 16.03
C VAL A 52 -9.01 2.27 17.36
N LYS A 53 -8.10 1.98 18.28
CA LYS A 53 -8.04 2.53 19.65
C LYS A 53 -6.79 3.37 19.89
N GLU A 54 -5.64 2.91 19.41
CA GLU A 54 -4.34 3.55 19.66
C GLU A 54 -3.92 4.49 18.53
N SER A 55 -4.21 4.09 17.29
CA SER A 55 -3.82 4.84 16.09
C SER A 55 -4.78 5.99 15.81
N ASN A 56 -4.27 7.10 15.27
CA ASN A 56 -5.16 8.10 14.69
C ASN A 56 -5.70 7.62 13.34
N MET A 57 -6.95 7.93 13.02
CA MET A 57 -7.59 7.50 11.78
C MET A 57 -8.19 8.68 11.01
N TYR A 58 -7.68 8.89 9.79
CA TYR A 58 -8.01 9.99 8.91
C TYR A 58 -8.68 9.48 7.64
N TYR A 59 -9.88 9.96 7.35
CA TYR A 59 -10.58 9.62 6.11
C TYR A 59 -10.26 10.66 5.04
N ILE A 60 -9.90 10.20 3.85
CA ILE A 60 -9.79 11.07 2.68
C ILE A 60 -11.10 11.09 1.87
N LYS A 61 -11.23 12.08 0.99
CA LYS A 61 -12.42 12.24 0.15
C LYS A 61 -12.69 10.98 -0.67
N ARG A 62 -13.90 10.43 -0.53
CA ARG A 62 -14.34 9.26 -1.29
C ARG A 62 -14.34 9.51 -2.79
N ARG A 63 -13.82 8.54 -3.52
CA ARG A 63 -13.71 8.54 -5.00
C ARG A 63 -14.18 7.20 -5.54
N SER A 64 -14.81 7.22 -6.71
CA SER A 64 -15.12 6.02 -7.46
C SER A 64 -13.85 5.55 -8.16
N ILE A 65 -13.31 4.40 -7.78
CA ILE A 65 -12.10 3.84 -8.36
C ILE A 65 -12.47 2.90 -9.49
N SER A 66 -11.78 3.07 -10.61
CA SER A 66 -11.72 2.10 -11.71
C SER A 66 -10.34 1.46 -11.67
N TRP A 67 -10.31 0.12 -11.63
CA TRP A 67 -9.07 -0.65 -11.57
C TRP A 67 -8.21 -0.39 -12.81
N GLY A 68 -6.90 -0.22 -12.61
CA GLY A 68 -5.93 0.14 -13.64
C GLY A 68 -6.12 1.54 -14.28
N GLY A 69 -7.04 2.36 -13.78
CA GLY A 69 -7.32 3.70 -14.32
C GLY A 69 -6.71 4.84 -13.49
N ASP A 70 -6.68 6.05 -14.07
CA ASP A 70 -6.16 7.28 -13.43
C ASP A 70 -6.80 7.60 -12.06
N SER A 71 -8.02 7.12 -11.79
CA SER A 71 -8.65 7.27 -10.48
C SER A 71 -7.87 6.61 -9.34
N LEU A 72 -7.21 5.47 -9.61
CA LEU A 72 -6.42 4.71 -8.63
C LEU A 72 -5.15 5.49 -8.25
N LEU A 73 -4.35 5.87 -9.25
CA LEU A 73 -3.18 6.74 -9.08
C LEU A 73 -3.52 8.04 -8.32
N ARG A 74 -4.65 8.68 -8.64
CA ARG A 74 -5.08 9.90 -7.94
C ARG A 74 -5.40 9.64 -6.48
N CYS A 75 -6.04 8.52 -6.17
CA CYS A 75 -6.36 8.13 -4.80
C CYS A 75 -5.09 7.91 -3.99
N GLU A 76 -4.13 7.18 -4.56
CA GLU A 76 -2.84 6.92 -3.93
C GLU A 76 -2.06 8.22 -3.64
N LEU A 77 -1.98 9.13 -4.61
CA LEU A 77 -1.37 10.46 -4.45
C LEU A 77 -2.15 11.39 -3.51
N GLU A 78 -3.43 11.12 -3.25
CA GLU A 78 -4.25 11.84 -2.26
C GLU A 78 -4.02 11.29 -0.85
N LEU A 79 -3.86 9.97 -0.70
CA LEU A 79 -3.46 9.32 0.55
C LEU A 79 -2.06 9.76 0.99
N LEU A 80 -1.08 9.69 0.09
CA LEU A 80 0.28 10.17 0.36
C LEU A 80 0.29 11.64 0.78
N GLN A 81 -0.48 12.48 0.08
CA GLN A 81 -0.58 13.90 0.40
C GLN A 81 -1.16 14.12 1.79
N ALA A 82 -2.29 13.47 2.12
CA ALA A 82 -2.93 13.61 3.42
C ALA A 82 -1.98 13.23 4.56
N ALA A 83 -1.19 12.17 4.38
CA ALA A 83 -0.19 11.76 5.37
C ALA A 83 0.97 12.77 5.47
N CYS A 84 1.56 13.18 4.35
CA CYS A 84 2.68 14.12 4.34
C CYS A 84 2.32 15.53 4.86
N ASP A 85 1.05 15.96 4.69
CA ASP A 85 0.54 17.23 5.18
C ASP A 85 0.30 17.22 6.69
N ASN A 86 0.03 16.04 7.28
CA ASN A 86 -0.22 15.91 8.71
C ASN A 86 1.07 15.95 9.53
N ARG A 87 2.07 15.14 9.16
CA ARG A 87 3.39 15.09 9.82
C ARG A 87 4.44 14.38 8.98
N GLN A 88 5.64 14.30 9.52
CA GLN A 88 6.68 13.38 9.07
C GLN A 88 6.49 12.01 9.73
N TYR A 89 6.63 10.97 8.91
CA TYR A 89 6.60 9.55 9.31
C TYR A 89 7.94 8.90 8.97
N GLU A 90 8.26 7.76 9.58
CA GLU A 90 9.43 6.99 9.19
C GLU A 90 9.15 6.20 7.90
N TYR A 91 7.99 5.54 7.86
CA TYR A 91 7.52 4.77 6.74
C TYR A 91 6.07 5.07 6.37
N TYR A 92 5.78 4.97 5.08
CA TYR A 92 4.46 5.04 4.46
C TYR A 92 4.18 3.69 3.78
N HIS A 93 3.15 2.99 4.23
CA HIS A 93 2.78 1.66 3.74
C HIS A 93 1.49 1.74 2.94
N LEU A 94 1.53 1.38 1.66
CA LEU A 94 0.31 1.20 0.87
C LEU A 94 -0.27 -0.20 1.14
N LEU A 95 -1.57 -0.26 1.43
CA LEU A 95 -2.37 -1.47 1.62
C LEU A 95 -3.78 -1.26 1.05
N SER A 96 -4.49 -2.36 0.84
CA SER A 96 -5.92 -2.38 0.60
C SER A 96 -6.66 -3.08 1.73
N GLY A 97 -7.99 -2.96 1.73
CA GLY A 97 -8.86 -3.68 2.67
C GLY A 97 -8.84 -5.22 2.57
N GLN A 98 -8.07 -5.80 1.63
CA GLN A 98 -7.93 -7.26 1.46
C GLN A 98 -6.52 -7.77 1.75
N ASP A 99 -5.67 -6.92 2.33
CA ASP A 99 -4.35 -7.31 2.81
C ASP A 99 -4.43 -7.59 4.31
N MET A 100 -3.56 -8.48 4.81
CA MET A 100 -3.40 -8.72 6.25
C MET A 100 -1.92 -8.72 6.60
N PRO A 101 -1.54 -8.21 7.79
CA PRO A 101 -0.21 -8.46 8.33
C PRO A 101 -0.05 -9.96 8.61
N ILE A 102 1.15 -10.48 8.34
CA ILE A 102 1.54 -11.86 8.67
C ILE A 102 2.69 -11.90 9.70
N LYS A 103 2.95 -10.74 10.32
CA LYS A 103 3.88 -10.50 11.42
C LYS A 103 3.23 -9.51 12.39
N SER A 104 3.55 -9.62 13.68
CA SER A 104 3.06 -8.72 14.73
C SER A 104 3.47 -7.26 14.50
N ASN A 105 2.83 -6.32 15.20
CA ASN A 105 3.26 -4.92 15.18
C ASN A 105 4.72 -4.78 15.66
N ALA A 106 5.11 -5.51 16.71
CA ALA A 106 6.48 -5.49 17.25
C ALA A 106 7.52 -5.96 16.23
N GLU A 107 7.27 -7.11 15.57
CA GLU A 107 8.17 -7.62 14.51
C GLU A 107 8.27 -6.66 13.32
N ARG A 108 7.15 -6.07 12.90
CA ARG A 108 7.15 -5.10 11.80
C ARG A 108 7.92 -3.83 12.15
N LEU A 109 7.70 -3.27 13.35
CA LEU A 109 8.41 -2.08 13.81
C LEU A 109 9.91 -2.36 13.94
N ASP A 110 10.30 -3.47 14.56
CA ASP A 110 11.71 -3.88 14.66
C ASP A 110 12.35 -4.05 13.28
N PHE A 111 11.64 -4.64 12.31
CA PHE A 111 12.12 -4.77 10.95
C PHE A 111 12.42 -3.41 10.30
N PHE A 112 11.51 -2.45 10.39
CA PHE A 112 11.69 -1.13 9.78
C PHE A 112 12.73 -0.29 10.52
N ASP A 113 12.76 -0.34 11.86
CA ASP A 113 13.76 0.33 12.70
C ASP A 113 15.20 -0.15 12.35
N LYS A 114 15.36 -1.42 11.96
CA LYS A 114 16.63 -2.02 11.50
C LYS A 114 16.98 -1.73 10.04
N ASN A 115 16.03 -1.25 9.24
CA ASN A 115 16.22 -1.00 7.82
C ASN A 115 15.93 0.46 7.44
N PRO A 116 16.47 1.46 8.16
CA PRO A 116 16.15 2.86 7.89
C PRO A 116 16.61 3.24 6.48
N LYS A 117 15.89 4.19 5.85
CA LYS A 117 16.20 4.73 4.50
C LYS A 117 15.97 3.77 3.33
N LYS A 118 15.69 2.48 3.59
CA LYS A 118 15.37 1.50 2.55
C LYS A 118 13.98 1.73 1.99
N GLN A 119 13.82 1.50 0.69
CA GLN A 119 12.56 1.62 -0.03
C GLN A 119 12.11 0.21 -0.43
N PHE A 120 11.02 -0.28 0.16
CA PHE A 120 10.50 -1.61 -0.14
C PHE A 120 9.51 -1.47 -1.29
N ILE A 121 10.00 -1.65 -2.51
CA ILE A 121 9.25 -1.47 -3.77
C ILE A 121 9.60 -2.63 -4.69
N ASP A 122 8.60 -3.24 -5.31
CA ASP A 122 8.86 -4.24 -6.33
C ASP A 122 9.28 -3.58 -7.66
N ILE A 123 10.44 -3.98 -8.17
CA ILE A 123 10.94 -3.59 -9.50
C ILE A 123 11.02 -4.87 -10.35
N SER A 124 9.90 -5.20 -10.99
CA SER A 124 9.82 -6.36 -11.89
C SER A 124 10.62 -6.17 -13.19
N GLY A 125 10.90 -4.93 -13.59
CA GLY A 125 11.84 -4.67 -14.69
C GLY A 125 11.59 -3.36 -15.43
N LYS A 126 12.49 -3.08 -16.39
CA LYS A 126 12.37 -1.96 -17.31
C LYS A 126 11.34 -2.29 -18.40
N ILE A 127 10.49 -1.34 -18.75
CA ILE A 127 9.58 -1.46 -19.88
C ILE A 127 10.37 -1.14 -21.15
N GLU A 128 10.45 -2.10 -22.07
CA GLU A 128 11.06 -1.88 -23.38
C GLU A 128 10.20 -0.94 -24.24
N GLY A 129 10.87 0.00 -24.92
CA GLY A 129 10.24 1.04 -25.73
C GLY A 129 10.31 2.43 -25.09
N SER A 130 10.84 3.40 -25.83
CA SER A 130 10.76 4.82 -25.45
C SER A 130 9.38 5.35 -25.85
N TYR A 131 8.52 5.68 -24.88
CA TYR A 131 7.38 6.54 -25.18
C TYR A 131 7.92 7.92 -25.59
N LYS A 132 7.66 8.35 -26.82
CA LYS A 132 7.63 9.80 -27.14
C LYS A 132 6.43 10.37 -26.39
N GLY A 133 6.59 10.70 -25.12
CA GLY A 133 5.57 11.37 -24.34
C GLY A 133 5.09 12.58 -25.13
N GLY A 134 3.78 12.66 -25.39
CA GLY A 134 3.19 13.64 -26.30
C GLY A 134 3.77 15.05 -26.11
N LEU A 135 4.25 15.63 -27.21
CA LEU A 135 4.76 16.99 -27.48
C LEU A 135 5.67 17.73 -26.46
N LEU A 136 5.86 17.29 -25.20
CA LEU A 136 6.40 18.16 -24.13
C LEU A 136 7.38 17.52 -23.15
N CYS A 137 7.77 16.25 -23.31
CA CYS A 137 8.87 15.69 -22.52
C CYS A 137 10.17 15.75 -23.35
N ARG A 138 11.04 16.73 -23.04
CA ARG A 138 12.32 16.95 -23.75
C ARG A 138 13.42 15.94 -23.35
N GLU A 139 13.19 15.14 -22.31
CA GLU A 139 14.13 14.12 -21.84
C GLU A 139 13.61 12.71 -22.09
N ARG A 140 14.52 11.79 -22.40
CA ARG A 140 14.21 10.36 -22.55
C ARG A 140 13.90 9.79 -21.17
N VAL A 141 12.63 9.58 -20.86
CA VAL A 141 12.22 8.89 -19.63
C VAL A 141 12.26 7.39 -19.86
N GLU A 142 13.00 6.69 -19.00
CA GLU A 142 12.99 5.23 -18.94
C GLU A 142 11.89 4.79 -17.98
N PHE A 143 11.02 3.90 -18.44
CA PHE A 143 9.89 3.42 -17.64
C PHE A 143 10.23 2.09 -16.99
N TYR A 144 9.79 1.91 -15.76
CA TYR A 144 9.95 0.69 -14.97
C TYR A 144 8.59 0.26 -14.44
N LYS A 145 8.42 -1.04 -14.20
CA LYS A 145 7.20 -1.65 -13.67
C LYS A 145 7.47 -2.58 -12.49
N GLY A 146 6.43 -2.85 -11.72
CA GLY A 146 6.39 -3.83 -10.64
C GLY A 146 5.05 -3.85 -9.95
N GLY A 147 4.97 -4.47 -8.78
CA GLY A 147 3.76 -4.46 -7.95
C GLY A 147 3.39 -3.07 -7.42
N GLU A 148 2.09 -2.81 -7.28
CA GLU A 148 1.51 -1.58 -6.72
C GLU A 148 1.99 -1.29 -5.27
N TRP A 149 2.18 -2.34 -4.47
CA TRP A 149 2.43 -2.21 -3.03
C TRP A 149 3.84 -1.74 -2.69
N PHE A 150 3.94 -0.86 -1.70
CA PHE A 150 5.22 -0.39 -1.21
C PHE A 150 5.25 -0.11 0.30
N SER A 151 6.46 0.02 0.82
CA SER A 151 6.77 0.71 2.08
C SER A 151 7.93 1.65 1.84
N ILE A 152 7.69 2.96 1.86
CA ILE A 152 8.66 3.99 1.46
C ILE A 152 8.91 4.99 2.58
N THR A 153 10.06 5.65 2.55
CA THR A 153 10.38 6.67 3.55
C THR A 153 9.74 8.00 3.24
N ASP A 154 9.73 8.90 4.23
CA ASP A 154 9.23 10.27 4.08
C ASP A 154 9.89 11.04 2.96
N GLU A 155 11.19 10.90 2.79
CA GLU A 155 11.93 11.61 1.76
C GLU A 155 11.45 11.19 0.37
N LEU A 156 11.21 9.89 0.15
CA LEU A 156 10.67 9.42 -1.13
C LEU A 156 9.20 9.84 -1.30
N ALA A 157 8.37 9.74 -0.25
CA ALA A 157 6.98 10.18 -0.29
C ALA A 157 6.86 11.67 -0.70
N ARG A 158 7.65 12.55 -0.06
CA ARG A 158 7.71 13.98 -0.41
C ARG A 158 8.29 14.22 -1.79
N TYR A 159 9.32 13.47 -2.18
CA TYR A 159 9.91 13.55 -3.52
C TYR A 159 8.90 13.22 -4.63
N ILE A 160 8.03 12.23 -4.40
CA ILE A 160 6.90 11.90 -5.28
C ILE A 160 5.89 13.06 -5.32
N LEU A 161 5.51 13.61 -4.16
CA LEU A 161 4.52 14.69 -4.09
C LEU A 161 4.96 16.00 -4.77
N VAL A 162 6.24 16.35 -4.69
CA VAL A 162 6.81 17.47 -5.47
C VAL A 162 6.57 17.28 -6.98
N ARG A 163 6.59 16.03 -7.46
CA ARG A 163 6.36 15.65 -8.87
C ARG A 163 4.91 15.33 -9.20
N LYS A 164 3.99 15.41 -8.25
CA LYS A 164 2.58 15.02 -8.39
C LYS A 164 1.91 15.57 -9.66
N LYS A 165 2.16 16.84 -10.02
CA LYS A 165 1.59 17.46 -11.24
C LYS A 165 2.13 16.81 -12.52
N VAL A 166 3.43 16.51 -12.56
CA VAL A 166 4.08 15.86 -13.70
C VAL A 166 3.61 14.41 -13.81
N ILE A 167 3.61 13.66 -12.70
CA ILE A 167 3.12 12.28 -12.63
C ILE A 167 1.69 12.20 -13.14
N ARG A 168 0.77 13.01 -12.59
CA ARG A 168 -0.64 13.01 -13.03
C ARG A 168 -0.81 13.32 -14.52
N ARG A 169 0.06 14.15 -15.09
CA ARG A 169 0.00 14.48 -16.52
C ARG A 169 0.52 13.32 -17.37
N GLN A 170 1.65 12.73 -16.97
CA GLN A 170 2.32 11.65 -17.69
C GLN A 170 1.48 10.37 -17.74
N TYR A 171 0.81 10.04 -16.63
CA TYR A 171 0.06 8.79 -16.49
C TYR A 171 -1.47 8.96 -16.64
N ARG A 172 -1.95 10.13 -17.07
CA ARG A 172 -3.40 10.44 -17.18
C ARG A 172 -4.18 9.41 -18.01
N PHE A 173 -3.55 8.85 -19.03
CA PHE A 173 -4.14 7.88 -19.96
C PHE A 173 -3.41 6.53 -19.93
N ALA A 174 -2.53 6.33 -18.96
CA ALA A 174 -1.85 5.05 -18.79
C ALA A 174 -2.80 4.04 -18.15
N LEU A 175 -2.74 2.80 -18.64
CA LEU A 175 -3.35 1.65 -17.99
C LEU A 175 -2.37 1.11 -16.94
N CYS A 176 -2.88 0.75 -15.75
CA CYS A 176 -2.10 0.25 -14.61
C CYS A 176 -0.95 1.20 -14.22
N ALA A 177 -1.25 2.50 -14.15
CA ALA A 177 -0.26 3.51 -13.78
C ALA A 177 0.34 3.29 -12.38
N ASP A 178 -0.47 2.74 -11.48
CA ASP A 178 -0.13 2.26 -10.13
C ASP A 178 1.01 1.23 -10.11
N GLU A 179 1.17 0.44 -11.17
CA GLU A 179 2.24 -0.56 -11.32
C GLU A 179 3.48 -0.02 -12.07
N ILE A 180 3.53 1.28 -12.38
CA ILE A 180 4.57 1.90 -13.23
C ILE A 180 5.18 3.15 -12.59
N PHE A 181 4.35 4.03 -12.04
CA PHE A 181 4.79 5.40 -11.77
C PHE A 181 5.84 5.45 -10.65
N ILE A 182 5.65 4.71 -9.55
CA ILE A 182 6.57 4.76 -8.41
C ILE A 182 7.91 4.10 -8.77
N GLN A 183 7.88 3.00 -9.52
CA GLN A 183 9.05 2.31 -10.04
C GLN A 183 9.84 3.24 -10.97
N THR A 184 9.15 3.94 -11.86
CA THR A 184 9.78 4.91 -12.77
C THR A 184 10.40 6.09 -12.00
N VAL A 185 9.68 6.63 -11.01
CA VAL A 185 10.15 7.76 -10.19
C VAL A 185 11.35 7.36 -9.33
N VAL A 186 11.33 6.18 -8.69
CA VAL A 186 12.40 5.74 -7.81
C VAL A 186 13.67 5.40 -8.61
N MET A 187 13.55 4.71 -9.74
CA MET A 187 14.69 4.32 -10.59
C MET A 187 15.40 5.51 -11.25
N SER A 188 14.68 6.63 -11.43
CA SER A 188 15.21 7.88 -11.95
C SER A 188 15.70 8.84 -10.85
N SER A 189 15.90 8.35 -9.63
CA SER A 189 16.24 9.17 -8.46
C SER A 189 17.41 8.58 -7.66
N PRO A 190 17.99 9.34 -6.70
CA PRO A 190 19.00 8.80 -5.78
C PRO A 190 18.51 7.65 -4.90
N PHE A 191 17.19 7.47 -4.76
CA PHE A 191 16.61 6.39 -3.95
C PHE A 191 16.82 5.00 -4.56
N LYS A 192 17.19 4.91 -5.85
CA LYS A 192 17.41 3.64 -6.57
C LYS A 192 18.43 2.71 -5.90
N GLU A 193 19.42 3.28 -5.20
CA GLU A 193 20.48 2.52 -4.53
C GLU A 193 20.01 1.85 -3.22
N ASN A 194 18.82 2.21 -2.73
CA ASN A 194 18.27 1.74 -1.45
C ASN A 194 16.97 0.96 -1.63
N ILE A 195 16.72 0.39 -2.80
CA ILE A 195 15.53 -0.43 -3.07
C ILE A 195 15.74 -1.85 -2.54
N GLU A 196 14.72 -2.38 -1.88
CA GLU A 196 14.60 -3.77 -1.43
C GLU A 196 13.25 -4.34 -1.89
N ASN A 197 13.08 -5.66 -1.80
CA ASN A 197 11.81 -6.33 -2.11
C ASN A 197 10.63 -5.73 -1.31
N CYS A 198 9.44 -5.58 -1.91
CA CYS A 198 8.29 -4.91 -1.31
C CYS A 198 7.71 -5.54 -0.02
N LYS A 199 8.19 -6.72 0.39
CA LYS A 199 7.73 -7.44 1.59
C LYS A 199 6.23 -7.75 1.58
N ARG A 200 5.71 -8.08 0.40
CA ARG A 200 4.33 -8.52 0.19
C ARG A 200 4.30 -9.92 -0.40
N LEU A 201 3.76 -10.85 0.37
CA LEU A 201 3.49 -12.19 -0.12
C LEU A 201 2.21 -12.15 -0.98
N ILE A 202 2.38 -12.27 -2.29
CA ILE A 202 1.26 -12.33 -3.24
C ILE A 202 1.41 -13.59 -4.08
N ASP A 203 0.39 -14.42 -4.10
CA ASP A 203 0.41 -15.66 -4.85
C ASP A 203 -0.27 -15.51 -6.21
N TRP A 204 0.56 -15.38 -7.24
CA TRP A 204 0.15 -15.31 -8.65
C TRP A 204 0.15 -16.68 -9.35
N ASN A 205 0.63 -17.74 -8.69
CA ASN A 205 0.79 -19.05 -9.31
C ASN A 205 -0.52 -19.86 -9.31
N ARG A 206 -1.46 -19.53 -8.41
CA ARG A 206 -2.76 -20.21 -8.26
C ARG A 206 -3.94 -19.40 -8.82
N GLY A 207 -3.69 -18.53 -9.81
CA GLY A 207 -4.70 -17.77 -10.54
C GLY A 207 -4.49 -16.25 -10.48
N ALA A 208 -5.56 -15.47 -10.72
CA ALA A 208 -5.61 -14.07 -10.28
C ALA A 208 -5.36 -14.04 -8.76
N PRO A 209 -4.74 -12.98 -8.18
CA PRO A 209 -3.99 -13.12 -6.94
C PRO A 209 -4.78 -13.92 -5.92
N TYR A 210 -4.23 -15.07 -5.54
CA TYR A 210 -4.94 -16.15 -4.87
C TYR A 210 -5.46 -15.69 -3.51
N VAL A 211 -6.65 -16.17 -3.14
CA VAL A 211 -7.26 -15.92 -1.83
C VAL A 211 -6.72 -16.96 -0.87
N PHE A 212 -5.85 -16.55 0.05
CA PHE A 212 -5.31 -17.43 1.08
C PHE A 212 -6.43 -18.05 1.92
N ARG A 213 -6.25 -19.33 2.28
CA ARG A 213 -7.20 -20.13 3.05
C ARG A 213 -6.53 -20.72 4.28
N SER A 214 -7.31 -21.37 5.12
CA SER A 214 -6.84 -22.04 6.33
C SER A 214 -5.76 -23.10 6.07
N ASP A 215 -5.71 -23.69 4.88
CA ASP A 215 -4.66 -24.64 4.48
C ASP A 215 -3.31 -23.95 4.21
N ASP A 216 -3.27 -22.63 4.03
CA ASP A 216 -2.04 -21.88 3.77
C ASP A 216 -1.36 -21.33 5.03
N LYS A 217 -1.85 -21.69 6.23
CA LYS A 217 -1.33 -21.17 7.52
C LYS A 217 0.18 -21.30 7.63
N GLU A 218 0.72 -22.48 7.35
CA GLU A 218 2.17 -22.73 7.44
C GLU A 218 2.96 -21.78 6.52
N ARG A 219 2.49 -21.61 5.28
CA ARG A 219 3.11 -20.70 4.31
C ARG A 219 3.08 -19.24 4.78
N LEU A 220 1.97 -18.81 5.38
CA LEU A 220 1.84 -17.45 5.90
C LEU A 220 2.78 -17.21 7.09
N LEU A 221 2.88 -18.17 8.01
CA LEU A 221 3.73 -18.06 9.21
C LEU A 221 5.22 -18.11 8.89
N THR A 222 5.62 -18.97 7.94
CA THR A 222 7.02 -19.18 7.55
C THR A 222 7.55 -18.15 6.55
N SER A 223 6.68 -17.29 6.00
CA SER A 223 7.10 -16.23 5.07
C SER A 223 8.02 -15.21 5.73
N ASN A 224 8.96 -14.70 4.93
CA ASN A 224 9.84 -13.56 5.27
C ASN A 224 9.22 -12.19 4.91
N ASP A 225 8.01 -12.20 4.36
CA ASP A 225 7.22 -11.00 4.09
C ASP A 225 6.49 -10.52 5.34
N LEU A 226 6.07 -9.26 5.33
CA LEU A 226 5.41 -8.62 6.48
C LEU A 226 3.90 -8.61 6.35
N PHE A 227 3.41 -8.61 5.11
CA PHE A 227 1.99 -8.63 4.77
C PHE A 227 1.75 -9.65 3.65
N ALA A 228 0.53 -10.14 3.56
CA ALA A 228 0.09 -11.02 2.49
C ALA A 228 -1.15 -10.49 1.78
N ARG A 229 -1.29 -10.89 0.51
CA ARG A 229 -2.43 -10.60 -0.36
C ARG A 229 -2.84 -11.84 -1.18
N LYS A 230 -4.11 -12.19 -1.32
CA LYS A 230 -5.31 -11.49 -0.81
C LYS A 230 -6.10 -12.34 0.17
N PHE A 231 -6.92 -11.67 0.97
CA PHE A 231 -7.88 -12.27 1.90
C PHE A 231 -9.31 -11.84 1.52
N ASP A 232 -10.26 -12.73 1.77
CA ASP A 232 -11.69 -12.49 1.53
C ASP A 232 -12.51 -13.26 2.56
N SER A 233 -13.20 -12.53 3.44
CA SER A 233 -13.98 -13.11 4.54
C SER A 233 -15.17 -13.94 4.05
N ARG A 234 -15.58 -13.76 2.79
CA ARG A 234 -16.66 -14.54 2.17
C ARG A 234 -16.16 -15.88 1.62
N ILE A 235 -14.84 -16.06 1.52
CA ILE A 235 -14.21 -17.30 1.04
C ILE A 235 -13.65 -18.09 2.22
N ASP A 236 -12.92 -17.45 3.12
CA ASP A 236 -12.37 -18.09 4.33
C ASP A 236 -12.12 -17.03 5.42
N ASP A 237 -13.09 -16.83 6.32
CA ASP A 237 -12.93 -15.94 7.49
C ASP A 237 -12.10 -16.62 8.61
N ASP A 238 -11.93 -17.94 8.59
CA ASP A 238 -11.18 -18.65 9.62
C ASP A 238 -9.69 -18.33 9.55
N ILE A 239 -9.11 -18.19 8.35
CA ILE A 239 -7.72 -17.74 8.22
C ILE A 239 -7.54 -16.28 8.65
N ILE A 240 -8.52 -15.42 8.38
CA ILE A 240 -8.49 -14.01 8.80
C ILE A 240 -8.56 -13.92 10.33
N ARG A 241 -9.49 -14.65 10.96
CA ARG A 241 -9.59 -14.77 12.42
C ARG A 241 -8.32 -15.33 13.03
N PHE A 242 -7.73 -16.36 12.43
CA PHE A 242 -6.48 -16.93 12.90
C PHE A 242 -5.35 -15.89 12.95
N LEU A 243 -5.11 -15.15 11.87
CA LEU A 243 -4.09 -14.10 11.84
C LEU A 243 -4.42 -12.96 12.81
N TYR A 244 -5.71 -12.61 12.90
CA TYR A 244 -6.19 -11.59 13.82
C TYR A 244 -5.87 -11.95 15.27
N ASP A 245 -6.26 -13.14 15.72
CA ASP A 245 -6.06 -13.60 17.10
C ASP A 245 -4.56 -13.77 17.41
N LEU A 246 -3.76 -14.20 16.43
CA LEU A 246 -2.32 -14.40 16.59
C LEU A 246 -1.56 -13.09 16.86
N PHE A 247 -1.96 -11.99 16.22
CA PHE A 247 -1.23 -10.72 16.28
C PHE A 247 -1.93 -9.60 17.06
N ARG A 248 -3.03 -9.93 17.76
CA ARG A 248 -3.75 -9.01 18.64
C ARG A 248 -3.06 -8.75 19.98
N VAL A 249 -2.01 -9.51 20.30
CA VAL A 249 -1.27 -9.43 21.57
C VAL A 249 -0.23 -8.32 21.53
#